data_AF-A0A8H4XU49-F1
#
_entry.id   AF-A0A8H4XU49-F1
#
_cell.length_a   1.000
_cell.length_b   1.000
_cell.length_c   1.000
_cell.angle_alpha   90.00
_cell.angle_beta   90.00
_cell.angle_gamma   90.00
#
_symmetry.space_group_name_H-M   'P 1'
#
loop_
_entity.id
_entity.type
_entity.pdbx_description
1 polymer ?
#
loop_
_entity_poly.entity_id
_entity_poly.type
_entity_poly.pdbx_seq_one_letter_code
_entity_poly.pdbx_strand_id
1 'polypeptide(L)'
;MITQSVNRTALHPGGVQPGKGHTELEEELHETAHIDYERVAIVANPSVAALYEDALVYETGTAITSSGALTAYSGAKTGRSPSDKRIVKEPTSENNVWWGPVNKPMSPE
;
A
#
# COMPACT_ATOMS: atom_id res chain seq x y z
N MET A 1 26.89 0.97 -9.46
CA MET A 1 25.98 0.04 -10.14
C MET A 1 24.97 0.85 -10.94
N ILE A 2 24.53 0.39 -12.11
CA ILE A 2 23.46 1.06 -12.87
C ILE A 2 22.15 0.74 -12.14
N THR A 3 21.56 1.73 -11.48
CA THR A 3 20.23 1.60 -10.87
C THR A 3 19.24 1.21 -11.97
N GLN A 4 18.66 0.02 -11.89
CA GLN A 4 17.65 -0.42 -12.85
C GLN A 4 16.34 0.30 -12.53
N SER A 5 15.66 0.82 -13.55
CA SER A 5 14.32 1.39 -13.40
C SER A 5 13.34 0.31 -12.91
N VAL A 6 12.45 0.67 -12.00
CA VAL A 6 11.40 -0.19 -11.43
C VAL A 6 10.06 0.07 -12.13
N ASN A 7 9.02 -0.70 -11.78
CA ASN A 7 7.66 -0.50 -12.30
C ASN A 7 7.58 -0.41 -13.83
N ARG A 8 8.19 -1.36 -14.55
CA ARG A 8 8.05 -1.43 -16.01
C ARG A 8 6.80 -2.20 -16.41
N THR A 9 5.98 -1.61 -17.27
CA THR A 9 4.82 -2.28 -17.86
C THR A 9 4.74 -1.99 -19.36
N ALA A 10 3.80 -2.63 -20.06
CA ALA A 10 3.57 -2.34 -21.48
C ALA A 10 3.13 -0.89 -21.71
N LEU A 11 2.45 -0.28 -20.74
CA LEU A 11 1.98 1.10 -20.78
C LEU A 11 3.03 2.09 -20.22
N HIS A 12 4.03 1.59 -19.49
CA HIS A 12 5.15 2.39 -18.99
C HIS A 12 6.49 1.64 -19.17
N PRO A 13 6.99 1.55 -20.42
CA PRO A 13 8.15 0.72 -20.75
C PRO A 13 9.48 1.25 -20.18
N GLY A 14 9.56 2.57 -19.94
CA GLY A 14 10.73 3.22 -19.36
C GLY A 14 10.93 2.91 -17.87
N GLY A 15 9.86 2.57 -17.16
CA GLY A 15 9.89 2.42 -15.71
C GLY A 15 10.16 3.73 -14.97
N VAL A 16 10.08 3.66 -13.65
CA VAL A 16 10.41 4.77 -12.76
C VAL A 16 11.83 4.57 -12.23
N GLN A 17 12.62 5.64 -12.18
CA GLN A 17 13.94 5.59 -11.56
C GLN A 17 13.78 5.66 -10.04
N PRO A 18 14.37 4.72 -9.27
CA PRO A 18 14.46 4.87 -7.82
C PRO A 18 15.16 6.17 -7.44
N GLY A 19 14.81 6.71 -6.27
CA GLY A 19 15.47 7.89 -5.72
C GLY A 19 16.96 7.65 -5.50
N LYS A 20 17.78 8.70 -5.61
CA LYS A 20 19.21 8.65 -5.27
C LYS A 20 19.49 9.62 -4.13
N GLY A 21 20.18 9.15 -3.10
CA GLY A 21 20.43 9.90 -1.87
C GLY A 21 19.23 9.79 -0.94
N HIS A 22 19.44 9.18 0.21
CA HIS A 22 18.41 8.98 1.23
C HIS A 22 18.55 10.06 2.30
N THR A 23 17.40 10.52 2.80
CA THR A 23 17.36 11.29 4.03
C THR A 23 17.58 10.36 5.22
N GLU A 24 18.03 10.90 6.37
CA GLU A 24 18.20 10.11 7.61
C GLU A 24 16.92 9.34 7.99
N LEU A 25 15.74 9.93 7.73
CA LEU A 25 14.44 9.30 7.96
C LEU A 25 14.21 8.08 7.05
N GLU A 26 14.64 8.14 5.79
CA GLU A 26 14.49 7.04 4.84
C GLU A 26 15.45 5.89 5.18
N GLU A 27 16.65 6.20 5.68
CA GLU A 27 17.59 5.20 6.19
C GLU A 27 17.05 4.51 7.45
N GLU A 28 16.47 5.26 8.40
CA GLU A 28 15.83 4.70 9.59
C GLU A 28 14.63 3.78 9.23
N LEU A 29 13.81 4.19 8.27
CA LEU A 29 12.68 3.39 7.78
C LEU A 29 13.12 2.14 7.02
N HIS A 30 14.27 2.18 6.33
CA HIS A 30 14.85 0.98 5.75
C HIS A 30 15.14 -0.08 6.83
N GLU A 31 15.72 0.33 7.95
CA GLU A 31 16.06 -0.57 9.05
C GLU A 31 14.83 -1.11 9.78
N THR A 32 13.86 -0.24 10.07
CA THR A 32 12.69 -0.56 10.90
C THR A 32 11.53 -1.19 10.13
N ALA A 33 11.28 -0.74 8.91
CA ALA A 33 10.16 -1.19 8.07
C ALA A 33 10.60 -2.07 6.90
N HIS A 34 11.91 -2.32 6.74
CA HIS A 34 12.48 -3.15 5.66
C HIS A 34 12.08 -2.68 4.25
N ILE A 35 11.94 -1.35 4.07
CA ILE A 35 11.66 -0.74 2.78
C ILE A 35 12.99 -0.45 2.09
N ASP A 36 13.28 -1.09 0.96
CA ASP A 36 14.49 -0.85 0.17
C ASP A 36 14.34 0.35 -0.77
N TYR A 37 14.76 1.53 -0.30
CA TYR A 37 14.67 2.80 -1.02
C TYR A 37 15.54 2.87 -2.28
N GLU A 38 16.52 1.98 -2.46
CA GLU A 38 17.27 1.87 -3.72
C GLU A 38 16.48 1.11 -4.80
N ARG A 39 15.42 0.38 -4.39
CA ARG A 39 14.59 -0.48 -5.24
C ARG A 39 13.14 -0.06 -5.31
N VAL A 40 12.78 1.08 -4.72
CA VAL A 40 11.45 1.68 -4.87
C VAL A 40 11.58 3.13 -5.30
N ALA A 41 10.59 3.59 -6.07
CA ALA A 41 10.44 5.00 -6.39
C ALA A 41 9.40 5.61 -5.46
N ILE A 42 9.77 6.71 -4.79
CA ILE A 42 8.88 7.43 -3.89
C ILE A 42 8.34 8.66 -4.60
N VAL A 43 7.03 8.74 -4.66
CA VAL A 43 6.30 9.91 -5.15
C VAL A 43 5.53 10.48 -3.97
N ALA A 44 6.05 11.55 -3.39
CA ALA A 44 5.39 12.22 -2.27
C ALA A 44 4.23 13.08 -2.78
N ASN A 45 3.03 12.85 -2.24
CA ASN A 45 1.82 13.62 -2.55
C ASN A 45 1.56 13.81 -4.06
N PRO A 46 1.46 12.71 -4.85
CA PRO A 46 1.15 12.81 -6.27
C PRO A 46 -0.20 13.50 -6.49
N SER A 47 -0.32 14.19 -7.62
CA SER A 47 -1.60 14.73 -8.05
C SER A 47 -2.63 13.60 -8.27
N VAL A 48 -3.92 13.94 -8.22
CA VAL A 48 -5.01 12.99 -8.50
C VAL A 48 -4.84 12.36 -9.90
N ALA A 49 -4.43 13.15 -10.90
CA ALA A 49 -4.22 12.64 -12.25
C ALA A 49 -3.10 11.58 -12.30
N ALA A 50 -1.97 11.84 -11.64
CA ALA A 50 -0.87 10.89 -11.55
C ALA A 50 -1.30 9.58 -10.86
N LEU A 51 -2.11 9.67 -9.80
CA LEU A 51 -2.67 8.49 -9.13
C LEU A 51 -3.56 7.65 -10.05
N TYR A 52 -4.35 8.28 -10.93
CA TYR A 52 -5.18 7.57 -11.90
C TYR A 52 -4.33 6.87 -12.97
N GLU A 53 -3.34 7.59 -13.50
CA GLU A 53 -2.41 7.04 -14.49
C GLU A 53 -1.65 5.84 -13.93
N ASP A 54 -1.06 5.98 -12.74
CA ASP A 54 -0.33 4.89 -12.07
C ASP A 54 -1.23 3.68 -11.83
N ALA A 55 -2.46 3.88 -11.38
CA ALA A 55 -3.39 2.77 -11.14
C ALA A 55 -3.76 2.03 -12.44
N LEU A 56 -3.93 2.74 -13.56
CA LEU A 56 -4.21 2.13 -14.87
C LEU A 56 -2.99 1.42 -15.47
N VAL A 57 -1.80 1.89 -15.15
CA VAL A 57 -0.53 1.37 -15.69
C VAL A 57 -0.04 0.15 -14.90
N TYR A 58 -0.13 0.19 -13.57
CA TYR A 58 0.53 -0.78 -12.68
C TYR A 58 -0.41 -1.78 -12.02
N GLU A 59 -1.70 -1.48 -11.87
CA GLU A 59 -2.65 -2.38 -11.22
C GLU A 59 -3.57 -3.06 -12.24
N THR A 60 -3.49 -4.39 -12.30
CA THR A 60 -4.24 -5.15 -13.30
C THR A 60 -5.70 -5.25 -12.90
N GLY A 61 -6.60 -4.89 -13.81
CA GLY A 61 -8.03 -4.85 -13.52
C GLY A 61 -8.50 -3.53 -12.94
N THR A 62 -7.66 -2.49 -12.98
CA THR A 62 -8.10 -1.10 -12.82
C THR A 62 -8.70 -0.56 -14.11
N ALA A 63 -9.78 0.22 -13.99
CA ALA A 63 -10.42 0.93 -15.08
C ALA A 63 -11.04 2.24 -14.62
N ILE A 64 -11.34 3.12 -15.57
CA ILE A 64 -12.19 4.29 -15.35
C ILE A 64 -13.63 3.91 -15.76
N THR A 65 -14.58 4.09 -14.85
CA THR A 65 -16.01 3.83 -15.13
C THR A 65 -16.59 4.89 -16.08
N SER A 66 -17.79 4.63 -16.62
CA SER A 66 -18.50 5.62 -17.44
C SER A 66 -18.87 6.91 -16.69
N SER A 67 -18.87 6.88 -15.36
CA SER A 67 -19.04 8.05 -14.49
C SER A 67 -17.74 8.77 -14.14
N GLY A 68 -16.59 8.30 -14.65
CA GLY A 68 -15.28 8.89 -14.39
C GLY A 68 -14.62 8.45 -13.08
N ALA A 69 -15.20 7.48 -12.35
CA ALA A 69 -14.60 6.97 -11.13
C ALA A 69 -13.51 5.93 -11.44
N LEU A 70 -12.44 5.92 -10.66
CA LEU A 70 -11.47 4.83 -10.68
C LEU A 70 -12.06 3.60 -10.00
N THR A 71 -12.02 2.45 -10.66
CA THR A 71 -12.39 1.17 -10.09
C THR A 71 -11.25 0.18 -10.23
N ALA A 72 -11.03 -0.65 -9.21
CA ALA A 72 -10.03 -1.71 -9.21
C ALA A 72 -10.72 -3.04 -8.87
N TYR A 73 -10.45 -4.07 -9.68
CA TYR A 73 -11.03 -5.39 -9.47
C TYR A 73 -10.26 -6.17 -8.38
N SER A 74 -10.92 -6.44 -7.25
CA SER A 74 -10.33 -7.13 -6.09
C SER A 74 -10.34 -8.67 -6.19
N GLY A 75 -10.62 -9.22 -7.38
CA GLY A 75 -10.59 -10.66 -7.60
C GLY A 75 -11.62 -11.42 -6.75
N ALA A 76 -11.22 -12.59 -6.24
CA ALA A 76 -12.08 -13.45 -5.44
C ALA A 76 -12.38 -12.90 -4.02
N LYS A 77 -11.68 -11.85 -3.58
CA LYS A 77 -11.76 -11.30 -2.22
C LYS A 77 -12.30 -9.87 -2.28
N THR A 78 -13.61 -9.77 -2.38
CA THR A 78 -14.32 -8.50 -2.62
C THR A 78 -14.68 -7.72 -1.35
N GLY A 79 -14.33 -8.23 -0.16
CA GLY A 79 -14.71 -7.64 1.11
C GLY A 79 -13.59 -7.70 2.15
N ARG A 80 -13.88 -7.16 3.34
CA ARG A 80 -12.98 -7.28 4.49
C ARG A 80 -12.86 -8.75 4.89
N SER A 81 -11.68 -9.20 5.28
CA SER A 81 -11.47 -10.50 5.94
C SER A 81 -11.71 -10.38 7.45
N PRO A 82 -12.91 -10.64 7.98
CA PRO A 82 -13.23 -10.27 9.35
C PRO A 82 -12.45 -11.12 10.35
N SER A 83 -12.03 -12.32 9.96
CA SER A 83 -11.19 -13.24 10.73
C SER A 83 -9.76 -12.74 10.99
N ASP A 84 -9.30 -11.76 10.20
CA ASP A 84 -7.93 -11.27 10.20
C ASP A 84 -7.79 -10.03 11.09
N LYS A 85 -8.92 -9.45 11.48
CA LYS A 85 -8.96 -8.34 12.44
C LYS A 85 -8.47 -8.80 13.81
N ARG A 86 -7.58 -8.02 14.40
CA ARG A 86 -7.15 -8.11 15.80
C ARG A 86 -7.39 -6.77 16.46
N ILE A 87 -7.73 -6.79 17.74
CA ILE A 87 -7.99 -5.59 18.53
C ILE A 87 -7.10 -5.71 19.76
N VAL A 88 -6.26 -4.69 20.00
CA VAL A 88 -5.46 -4.62 21.22
C VAL A 88 -6.42 -4.61 22.41
N LYS A 89 -6.24 -5.56 23.32
CA LYS A 89 -7.06 -5.64 24.52
C LYS A 89 -6.46 -4.73 25.59
N GLU A 90 -7.00 -3.52 25.73
CA GLU A 90 -6.60 -2.55 26.74
C GLU A 90 -7.73 -2.25 27.74
N PRO A 91 -7.41 -1.91 29.01
CA PRO A 91 -8.43 -1.73 30.06
C PRO A 91 -9.47 -0.63 29.78
N THR A 92 -9.09 0.40 29.04
CA THR A 92 -9.94 1.57 28.74
C THR A 92 -11.07 1.25 27.78
N SER A 93 -10.92 0.22 26.94
CA SER A 93 -11.87 -0.09 25.87
C SER A 93 -12.36 -1.54 25.88
N GLU A 94 -11.75 -2.45 26.66
CA GLU A 94 -12.06 -3.88 26.61
C GLU A 94 -13.54 -4.22 26.88
N ASN A 95 -14.20 -3.44 27.73
CA ASN A 95 -15.61 -3.65 28.08
C ASN A 95 -16.57 -3.11 27.01
N ASN A 96 -16.06 -2.35 26.03
CA ASN A 96 -16.83 -1.76 24.93
C ASN A 96 -16.68 -2.55 23.63
N VAL A 97 -15.99 -3.70 23.66
CA VAL A 97 -15.75 -4.54 22.48
C VAL A 97 -16.56 -5.82 22.60
N TRP A 98 -17.31 -6.15 21.55
CA TRP A 98 -18.00 -7.45 21.45
C TRP A 98 -17.00 -8.54 21.08
N TRP A 99 -16.35 -9.15 22.08
CA TRP A 99 -15.38 -10.22 21.87
C TRP A 99 -16.03 -11.48 21.26
N GLY A 100 -15.29 -12.16 20.38
CA GLY A 100 -15.78 -13.37 19.74
C GLY A 100 -14.94 -13.81 18.54
N PRO A 101 -15.47 -14.71 17.68
CA PRO A 101 -14.72 -15.27 16.57
C PRO A 101 -14.26 -14.23 15.52
N VAL A 102 -14.88 -13.05 15.49
CA VAL A 102 -14.55 -11.94 14.58
C VAL A 102 -13.67 -10.88 15.26
N ASN A 103 -14.01 -10.47 16.48
CA ASN A 103 -13.23 -9.51 17.26
C ASN A 103 -12.28 -10.28 18.17
N LYS A 104 -11.09 -10.58 17.66
CA LYS A 104 -10.08 -11.37 18.39
C LYS A 104 -9.14 -10.45 19.16
N PRO A 105 -8.90 -10.70 20.46
CA PRO A 105 -7.97 -9.90 21.24
C PRO A 105 -6.53 -10.15 20.79
N MET A 106 -5.68 -9.15 20.93
CA MET A 106 -4.21 -9.27 20.91
C MET A 106 -3.61 -8.49 22.08
N SER A 107 -2.41 -8.90 22.51
CA SER A 107 -1.58 -8.15 23.44
C SER A 107 -1.06 -6.86 22.79
N PRO A 108 -0.74 -5.83 23.58
CA PRO A 108 0.02 -4.67 23.10
C PRO A 108 1.43 -5.01 22.61
N GLU A 109 2.04 -6.04 23.21
CA GLU A 109 3.33 -6.62 22.80
C GLU A 109 3.17 -7.61 21.64
#